data_AF-A0A821PJP4-F1
#
_entry.id   AF-A0A821PJP4-F1
#
_cell.length_a   1.000
_cell.length_b   1.000
_cell.length_c   1.000
_cell.angle_alpha   90.00
_cell.angle_beta   90.00
_cell.angle_gamma   90.00
#
_symmetry.space_group_name_H-M   'P 1'
#
loop_
_entity.id
_entity.type
_entity.pdbx_description
1 polymer ?
#
loop_
_entity_poly.entity_id
_entity_poly.type
_entity_poly.pdbx_seq_one_letter_code
_entity_poly.pdbx_strand_id
1 'polypeptide(L)'
;AVIGCKTMNNCIEILAEQYPYIKFCRIQASEAQLSHNFVQNGCPALLIYRGGELLSSFISITNKLGDDFVASDVEGFLQESGYLSSTECVKTNTVRDSQTQENNKSDTDDD
;
A
#
# COMPACT_ATOMS: atom_id res chain seq x y z
N ALA A 1 11.69 -11.67 -15.97
CA ALA A 1 11.14 -10.53 -15.21
C ALA A 1 12.30 -9.64 -14.82
N VAL A 2 12.13 -8.30 -14.87
CA VAL A 2 13.16 -7.36 -14.39
C VAL A 2 13.28 -7.49 -12.87
N ILE A 3 14.51 -7.45 -12.35
CA ILE A 3 14.82 -7.61 -10.93
C ILE A 3 14.06 -6.53 -10.13
N GLY A 4 13.53 -6.89 -8.97
CA GLY A 4 12.78 -5.96 -8.10
C GLY A 4 11.36 -5.62 -8.56
N CYS A 5 10.99 -5.73 -9.85
CA CYS A 5 9.63 -5.41 -10.30
C CYS A 5 8.55 -6.30 -9.68
N LYS A 6 8.82 -7.61 -9.55
CA LYS A 6 7.88 -8.54 -8.91
C LYS A 6 7.70 -8.21 -7.42
N THR A 7 8.81 -7.96 -6.72
CA THR A 7 8.81 -7.56 -5.31
C THR A 7 8.06 -6.24 -5.12
N MET A 8 8.33 -5.23 -5.96
CA MET A 8 7.64 -3.94 -5.93
C MET A 8 6.13 -4.10 -6.14
N ASN A 9 5.70 -4.92 -7.10
CA ASN A 9 4.28 -5.18 -7.35
C ASN A 9 3.58 -5.75 -6.10
N ASN A 10 4.20 -6.71 -5.41
CA ASN A 10 3.64 -7.26 -4.18
C ASN A 10 3.62 -6.20 -3.05
N CYS A 11 4.67 -5.38 -2.96
CA CYS A 11 4.74 -4.32 -1.94
C CYS A 11 3.65 -3.27 -2.14
N ILE A 12 3.43 -2.78 -3.36
CA ILE A 12 2.38 -1.79 -3.63
C ILE A 12 0.97 -2.36 -3.47
N GLU A 13 0.77 -3.67 -3.68
CA GLU A 13 -0.51 -4.33 -3.39
C GLU A 13 -0.81 -4.28 -1.88
N ILE A 14 0.17 -4.61 -1.03
CA ILE A 14 0.06 -4.50 0.44
C ILE A 14 -0.16 -3.04 0.87
N LEU A 15 0.55 -2.08 0.28
CA LEU A 15 0.37 -0.66 0.59
C LEU A 15 -1.00 -0.13 0.14
N ALA A 16 -1.54 -0.61 -0.97
CA ALA A 16 -2.87 -0.21 -1.43
C ALA A 16 -3.97 -0.61 -0.45
N GLU A 17 -3.84 -1.76 0.22
CA GLU A 17 -4.76 -2.19 1.28
C GLU A 17 -4.64 -1.32 2.54
N GLN A 18 -3.42 -0.92 2.90
CA GLN A 18 -3.16 -0.09 4.09
C GLN A 18 -3.55 1.38 3.89
N TYR A 19 -3.46 1.88 2.66
CA TYR A 19 -3.69 3.27 2.29
C TYR A 19 -4.80 3.38 1.23
N PRO A 20 -6.06 3.04 1.56
CA PRO A 20 -7.16 3.00 0.57
C PRO A 20 -7.51 4.37 -0.02
N TYR A 21 -7.06 5.46 0.59
CA TYR A 21 -7.22 6.83 0.10
C TYR A 21 -6.14 7.23 -0.93
N ILE A 22 -5.16 6.37 -1.20
CA ILE A 22 -4.10 6.58 -2.19
C ILE A 22 -4.29 5.61 -3.34
N LYS A 23 -4.22 6.14 -4.57
CA LYS A 23 -4.35 5.32 -5.77
C LYS A 23 -2.98 4.75 -6.17
N PHE A 24 -2.76 3.48 -5.87
CA PHE A 24 -1.62 2.72 -6.40
C PHE A 24 -1.95 2.18 -7.79
N CYS A 25 -1.03 2.32 -8.73
CA CYS A 25 -1.17 1.85 -10.11
C CYS A 25 0.11 1.19 -10.56
N ARG A 26 -0.01 0.26 -11.52
CA ARG A 26 1.13 -0.32 -12.24
C ARG A 26 0.85 -0.34 -13.74
N ILE A 27 1.91 -0.18 -14.52
CA ILE A 27 1.89 -0.30 -15.98
C ILE A 27 3.14 -1.05 -16.41
N GLN A 28 3.03 -1.90 -17.42
CA GLN A 28 4.22 -2.54 -17.97
C GLN A 28 5.00 -1.50 -18.80
N ALA A 29 6.32 -1.44 -18.63
CA ALA A 29 7.15 -0.49 -19.38
C ALA A 29 7.04 -0.66 -20.91
N SER A 30 6.76 -1.89 -21.38
CA SER A 30 6.45 -2.18 -22.79
C SER A 30 5.15 -1.56 -23.28
N GLU A 31 4.13 -1.46 -22.43
CA GLU A 31 2.84 -0.83 -22.73
C GLU A 31 2.94 0.70 -22.68
N ALA A 32 3.85 1.22 -21.83
CA ALA A 32 4.15 2.64 -21.73
C ALA A 32 5.02 3.19 -22.88
N GLN A 33 5.30 2.38 -23.92
CA GLN A 33 6.14 2.74 -25.06
C GLN A 33 7.55 3.23 -24.66
N LEU A 34 8.08 2.72 -23.54
CA LEU A 34 9.42 3.06 -23.09
C LEU A 34 10.47 2.23 -23.84
N SER A 35 11.69 2.78 -23.93
CA SER A 35 12.77 2.12 -24.64
C SER A 35 13.18 0.81 -23.97
N HIS A 36 13.69 -0.14 -24.76
CA HIS A 36 14.24 -1.38 -24.21
C HIS A 36 15.33 -1.14 -23.17
N ASN A 37 16.15 -0.10 -23.37
CA ASN A 37 17.17 0.30 -22.41
C ASN A 37 16.56 0.74 -21.06
N PHE A 38 15.43 1.46 -21.09
CA PHE A 38 14.71 1.83 -19.87
C PHE A 38 14.11 0.60 -19.19
N VAL A 39 13.52 -0.33 -19.95
CA VAL A 39 12.97 -1.58 -19.37
C VAL A 39 14.05 -2.34 -18.59
N GLN A 40 15.27 -2.42 -19.12
CA GLN A 40 16.37 -3.16 -18.49
C GLN A 40 17.00 -2.42 -17.31
N ASN A 41 17.21 -1.10 -17.44
CA ASN A 41 18.06 -0.35 -16.53
C ASN A 41 17.31 0.66 -15.65
N GLY A 42 16.03 0.92 -15.95
CA GLY A 42 15.20 1.94 -15.31
C GLY A 42 14.07 1.39 -14.45
N CYS A 43 13.75 0.11 -14.59
CA CYS A 43 12.68 -0.55 -13.84
C CYS A 43 13.21 -1.29 -12.59
N PRO A 44 12.45 -1.33 -11.48
CA PRO A 44 11.17 -0.65 -11.27
C PRO A 44 11.35 0.87 -11.14
N ALA A 45 10.43 1.61 -11.77
CA ALA A 45 10.32 3.06 -11.62
C ALA A 45 9.06 3.40 -10.82
N LEU A 46 9.16 4.38 -9.91
CA LEU A 46 8.05 4.83 -9.07
C LEU A 46 7.78 6.31 -9.31
N LEU A 47 6.58 6.63 -9.77
CA LEU A 47 6.14 7.99 -10.04
C LEU A 47 5.05 8.38 -9.05
N ILE A 48 5.14 9.60 -8.51
CA ILE A 48 4.19 10.13 -7.54
C ILE A 48 3.51 11.35 -8.14
N TYR A 49 2.18 11.32 -8.18
CA TYR A 49 1.35 12.40 -8.71
C TYR A 49 0.42 12.97 -7.65
N ARG A 50 0.13 14.27 -7.71
CA ARG A 50 -0.92 14.94 -6.90
C ARG A 50 -1.50 16.11 -7.68
N GLY A 51 -2.83 16.22 -7.72
CA GLY A 51 -3.49 17.35 -8.39
C GLY A 51 -3.23 17.45 -9.90
N GLY A 52 -2.85 16.34 -10.56
CA GLY A 52 -2.47 16.33 -11.99
C GLY A 52 -0.99 16.63 -12.25
N GLU A 53 -0.21 16.98 -11.22
CA GLU A 53 1.21 17.28 -11.33
C GLU A 53 2.07 16.08 -10.93
N LEU A 54 3.20 15.89 -11.63
CA LEU A 54 4.23 14.92 -11.27
C LEU A 54 5.11 15.54 -10.18
N LEU A 55 5.05 14.97 -8.98
CA LEU A 55 5.86 15.41 -7.85
C LEU A 55 7.26 14.81 -7.89
N SER A 56 7.37 13.52 -8.20
CA SER A 56 8.64 12.78 -8.21
C SER A 56 8.61 11.60 -9.16
N SER A 57 9.77 11.32 -9.77
CA SER A 57 10.03 10.15 -10.61
C SER A 57 11.31 9.47 -10.16
N PHE A 58 11.20 8.34 -9.48
CA PHE A 58 12.32 7.52 -9.04
C PHE A 58 12.57 6.41 -10.05
N ILE A 59 13.71 6.48 -10.72
CA ILE A 59 14.15 5.46 -11.68
C ILE A 59 15.03 4.44 -10.94
N SER A 60 14.83 3.15 -11.23
CA SER A 60 15.56 2.05 -10.61
C SER A 60 15.59 2.17 -9.09
N ILE A 61 14.40 2.26 -8.50
CA ILE A 61 14.22 2.55 -7.08
C ILE A 61 14.85 1.49 -6.16
N THR A 62 15.14 0.30 -6.68
CA THR A 62 15.95 -0.73 -5.99
C THR A 62 17.34 -0.23 -5.60
N ASN A 63 17.93 0.73 -6.32
CA ASN A 63 19.20 1.35 -5.92
C ASN A 63 19.10 2.12 -4.59
N LYS A 64 17.88 2.51 -4.18
CA LYS A 64 17.62 3.17 -2.90
C LYS A 64 17.14 2.20 -1.84
N LEU A 65 16.29 1.23 -2.22
CA LEU A 65 15.66 0.28 -1.30
C LEU A 65 16.53 -0.96 -1.01
N GLY A 66 17.52 -1.23 -1.85
CA GLY A 66 18.23 -2.52 -1.89
C GLY A 66 17.53 -3.55 -2.78
N ASP A 67 18.19 -4.70 -2.94
CA ASP A 67 17.71 -5.79 -3.80
C ASP A 67 16.63 -6.67 -3.11
N ASP A 68 16.68 -6.76 -1.78
CA ASP A 68 15.80 -7.60 -0.94
C ASP A 68 14.90 -6.75 -0.03
N PHE A 69 14.15 -5.83 -0.61
CA PHE A 69 13.24 -4.94 0.13
C PHE A 69 11.85 -5.55 0.33
N VAL A 70 11.14 -5.07 1.35
CA VAL A 70 9.76 -5.43 1.69
C VAL A 70 8.84 -4.20 1.71
N ALA A 71 7.53 -4.43 1.94
CA ALA A 71 6.53 -3.36 1.91
C ALA A 71 6.83 -2.22 2.90
N SER A 72 7.34 -2.54 4.10
CA SER A 72 7.73 -1.53 5.10
C SER A 72 8.90 -0.65 4.67
N ASP A 73 9.81 -1.16 3.84
CA ASP A 73 10.92 -0.35 3.31
C ASP A 73 10.41 0.67 2.29
N VAL A 74 9.47 0.24 1.44
CA VAL A 74 8.78 1.14 0.48
C VAL A 74 7.94 2.18 1.22
N GLU A 75 7.23 1.75 2.26
CA GLU A 75 6.45 2.64 3.13
C GLU A 75 7.34 3.68 3.80
N GLY A 76 8.41 3.25 4.46
CA GLY A 76 9.38 4.11 5.12
C GLY A 76 9.98 5.12 4.15
N PHE A 77 10.41 4.67 2.97
CA PHE A 77 10.91 5.54 1.92
C PHE A 77 9.90 6.64 1.52
N LEU A 78 8.63 6.27 1.35
CA LEU A 78 7.58 7.23 0.97
C LEU A 78 7.20 8.18 2.12
N GLN A 79 7.25 7.72 3.37
CA GLN A 79 7.03 8.56 4.56
C GLN A 79 8.19 9.55 4.74
N GLU A 80 9.43 9.10 4.67
CA GLU A 80 10.63 9.94 4.73
C GLU A 80 10.65 10.98 3.61
N SER A 81 10.13 10.63 2.44
CA SER A 81 9.98 11.54 1.31
C SER A 81 8.77 12.48 1.41
N GLY A 82 7.92 12.33 2.44
CA GLY A 82 6.74 13.16 2.67
C GLY A 82 5.53 12.87 1.77
N TYR A 83 5.48 11.72 1.10
CA TYR A 83 4.37 11.30 0.24
C TYR A 83 3.28 10.53 0.98
N LEU A 84 3.65 9.86 2.07
CA LEU A 84 2.73 9.21 3.00
C LEU A 84 2.72 9.97 4.32
N SER A 85 1.53 10.37 4.76
CA SER A 85 1.31 10.87 6.12
C SER A 85 1.17 9.69 7.08
N SER A 86 1.88 9.70 8.21
CA SER A 86 1.83 8.66 9.26
C SER A 86 0.48 8.58 10.00
N THR A 87 -0.59 9.13 9.43
CA THR A 87 -1.85 9.34 10.12
C THR A 87 -2.73 8.09 10.03
N GLU A 88 -2.70 7.33 11.12
CA GLU A 88 -3.77 6.49 11.65
C GLU A 88 -4.46 5.58 10.63
N CYS A 89 -3.99 4.32 10.56
CA CYS A 89 -4.84 3.21 10.14
C CYS A 89 -6.15 3.31 10.95
N VAL A 90 -7.22 3.77 10.32
CA VAL A 90 -8.57 3.60 10.84
C VAL A 90 -8.81 2.11 10.85
N LYS A 91 -8.49 1.47 11.97
CA LYS A 91 -8.89 0.11 12.28
C LYS A 91 -10.40 0.08 12.14
N THR A 92 -10.88 -0.43 11.02
CA THR A 92 -12.32 -0.67 10.86
C THR A 92 -12.71 -1.68 11.93
N ASN A 93 -13.55 -1.25 12.87
CA ASN A 93 -14.12 -2.13 13.87
C ASN A 93 -14.86 -3.26 13.13
N THR A 94 -14.29 -4.46 13.16
CA THR A 94 -14.99 -5.68 12.79
C THR A 94 -16.13 -5.85 13.78
N VAL A 95 -17.35 -5.58 13.34
CA VAL A 95 -18.57 -5.93 14.06
C VAL A 95 -18.55 -7.44 14.25
N ARG A 96 -18.31 -7.88 15.48
CA ARG A 96 -18.59 -9.25 15.91
C ARG A 96 -20.10 -9.38 16.03
N ASP A 97 -20.74 -9.82 14.96
CA ASP A 97 -22.08 -10.38 15.06
C ASP A 97 -21.99 -11.89 15.31
N SER A 98 -22.58 -12.33 16.42
CA SER A 98 -23.29 -13.60 16.67
C SER A 98 -23.05 -14.11 18.10
N GLN A 99 -23.93 -13.76 19.03
CA GLN A 99 -24.91 -14.69 19.63
C GLN A 99 -25.74 -14.02 20.74
N THR A 100 -27.00 -13.79 20.42
CA THR A 100 -28.11 -13.59 21.35
C THR A 100 -28.33 -14.87 22.17
N GLN A 101 -28.42 -14.75 23.51
CA GLN A 101 -29.32 -15.57 24.34
C GLN A 101 -29.87 -14.73 25.50
N GLU A 102 -31.16 -14.41 25.41
CA GLU A 102 -32.02 -14.13 26.56
C GLU A 102 -32.09 -15.38 27.44
N ASN A 103 -32.08 -15.21 28.78
CA ASN A 103 -33.13 -15.77 29.65
C ASN A 103 -32.93 -15.46 31.14
N ASN A 104 -33.99 -14.86 31.69
CA ASN A 104 -34.55 -14.98 33.04
C ASN A 104 -33.83 -14.29 34.21
N LYS A 105 -34.30 -13.07 34.49
CA LYS A 105 -34.34 -12.52 35.83
C LYS A 105 -35.78 -12.13 36.15
N SER A 106 -36.41 -12.87 37.07
CA SER A 106 -37.69 -12.51 37.69
C SER A 106 -37.53 -12.67 39.19
N ASP A 107 -37.04 -11.61 39.83
CA ASP A 107 -37.17 -11.38 41.26
C ASP A 107 -38.52 -10.71 41.48
N THR A 108 -39.42 -11.35 42.23
CA THR A 108 -40.58 -10.68 42.82
C THR A 108 -40.86 -11.34 44.15
N ASP A 109 -40.43 -10.66 45.21
CA ASP A 109 -40.85 -10.88 46.59
C ASP A 109 -42.26 -10.27 46.74
N ASP A 110 -43.24 -11.04 47.24
CA ASP A 110 -44.46 -10.52 47.87
C ASP A 110 -45.13 -11.62 48.74
N ASP A 111 -45.27 -11.29 50.03
CA ASP A 111 -45.92 -11.92 51.21
C ASP A 111 -46.46 -13.38 51.19
#